data_AF-A0A9Q3CUB1-F1
#
_entry.id   AF-A0A9Q3CUB1-F1
#
_cell.length_a   1.000
_cell.length_b   1.000
_cell.length_c   1.000
_cell.angle_alpha   90.00
_cell.angle_beta   90.00
_cell.angle_gamma   90.00
#
_symmetry.space_group_name_H-M   'P 1'
#
loop_
_entity.id
_entity.type
_entity.pdbx_description
1 polymer ?
#
loop_
_entity_poly.entity_id
_entity_poly.type
_entity_poly.pdbx_seq_one_letter_code
_entity_poly.pdbx_strand_id
1 'polypeptide(L)'
;MDLPPSSYYDSLEELWDEEEKPQEIETVMKVVPSAYHQYLDIFSKVKAERISPHHACDHHIELEGSLPPVGVIYSLSNQESDTLRAYISENVDKGFIWPSSSSKGAPVFFVKKKDGGLCLCVD
;
A
#
# COMPACT_ATOMS: atom_id res chain seq x y z
N MET A 1 -14.05 -22.20 0.88
CA MET A 1 -13.93 -20.82 0.40
C MET A 1 -13.72 -20.94 -1.09
N ASP A 2 -14.74 -20.60 -1.88
CA ASP A 2 -14.70 -20.77 -3.33
C ASP A 2 -13.89 -19.62 -3.92
N LEU A 3 -12.88 -19.94 -4.72
CA LEU A 3 -12.09 -18.95 -5.45
C LEU A 3 -13.01 -18.21 -6.43
N PRO A 4 -12.85 -16.89 -6.59
CA PRO A 4 -13.63 -16.13 -7.56
C PRO A 4 -13.39 -16.66 -8.99
N PRO A 5 -14.38 -16.56 -9.88
CA PRO A 5 -14.28 -17.02 -11.27
C PRO A 5 -13.16 -16.29 -12.02
N SER A 6 -12.49 -17.00 -12.95
CA SER A 6 -11.34 -16.51 -13.73
C SER A 6 -11.57 -15.15 -14.41
N SER A 7 -12.83 -14.88 -14.81
CA SER A 7 -13.23 -13.61 -15.43
C SER A 7 -13.03 -12.38 -14.53
N TYR A 8 -12.90 -12.57 -13.21
CA TYR A 8 -12.54 -11.51 -12.27
C TYR A 8 -11.08 -11.07 -12.45
N TYR A 9 -10.18 -12.00 -12.76
CA TYR A 9 -8.77 -11.71 -13.04
C TYR A 9 -8.57 -11.16 -14.45
N ASP A 10 -9.31 -11.65 -15.44
CA ASP A 10 -9.30 -11.07 -16.80
C ASP A 10 -9.73 -9.59 -16.77
N SER A 11 -10.74 -9.25 -15.96
CA SER A 11 -11.17 -7.86 -15.75
C SER A 11 -10.15 -7.02 -14.97
N LEU A 12 -9.26 -7.63 -14.18
CA LEU A 12 -8.18 -6.95 -13.47
C LEU A 12 -6.98 -6.67 -14.37
N GLU A 13 -6.67 -7.57 -15.32
CA GLU A 13 -5.67 -7.33 -16.36
C GLU A 13 -6.09 -6.17 -17.27
N GLU A 14 -7.36 -6.14 -17.70
CA GLU A 14 -7.91 -5.02 -18.50
C GLU A 14 -7.92 -3.67 -17.74
N LEU A 15 -7.93 -3.69 -16.40
CA LEU A 15 -7.80 -2.49 -15.55
C LEU A 15 -6.35 -2.03 -15.33
N TRP A 16 -5.36 -2.90 -15.59
CA TRP A 16 -3.94 -2.54 -15.54
C TRP A 16 -3.43 -1.93 -16.84
N ASP A 17 -4.19 -2.05 -17.92
CA ASP A 17 -3.93 -1.42 -19.22
C ASP A 17 -4.46 0.03 -19.31
N GLU A 18 -4.60 0.75 -18.18
CA GLU A 18 -4.88 2.18 -18.25
C GLU A 18 -3.69 2.93 -18.88
N GLU A 19 -3.97 3.68 -19.96
CA GLU A 19 -3.01 4.48 -20.73
C GLU A 19 -2.13 5.35 -19.83
N GLU A 20 -0.83 5.06 -19.84
CA GLU A 20 0.17 5.89 -19.19
C GLU A 20 0.15 7.30 -19.80
N LYS A 21 -0.04 8.32 -18.95
CA LYS A 21 -0.05 9.71 -19.40
C LYS A 21 1.33 10.06 -19.98
N PRO A 22 1.44 10.54 -21.23
CA PRO A 22 2.72 10.82 -21.89
C PRO A 22 3.66 11.74 -21.11
N GLN A 23 3.09 12.63 -20.28
CA GLN A 23 3.83 13.60 -19.47
C GLN A 23 4.62 12.95 -18.32
N GLU A 24 4.15 11.82 -17.78
CA GLU A 24 4.84 11.12 -16.69
C GLU A 24 6.06 10.36 -17.23
N ILE A 25 5.90 9.65 -18.35
CA ILE A 25 6.98 8.91 -19.03
C ILE A 25 8.13 9.86 -19.41
N GLU A 26 7.81 11.03 -19.99
CA GLU A 26 8.85 12.01 -20.36
C GLU A 26 9.63 12.52 -19.15
N THR A 27 8.96 12.67 -18.01
CA THR A 27 9.59 13.09 -16.75
C THR A 27 10.50 11.99 -16.20
N VAL A 28 10.03 10.73 -16.22
CA VAL A 28 10.79 9.56 -15.76
C VAL A 28 12.03 9.33 -16.62
N MET A 29 11.91 9.42 -17.96
CA MET A 29 13.02 9.24 -18.89
C MET A 29 14.19 10.23 -18.67
N LYS A 30 13.89 11.45 -18.20
CA LYS A 30 14.91 12.47 -17.90
C LYS A 30 15.73 12.15 -16.66
N VAL A 31 15.17 11.38 -15.72
CA VAL A 31 15.80 11.03 -14.44
C VAL A 31 16.46 9.66 -14.49
N VAL A 32 15.83 8.70 -15.19
CA VAL A 32 16.29 7.32 -15.27
C VAL A 32 17.45 7.18 -16.26
N PRO A 33 18.59 6.56 -15.89
CA PRO A 33 19.70 6.31 -16.80
C PRO A 33 19.26 5.50 -18.03
N SER A 34 19.86 5.79 -19.20
CA SER A 34 19.47 5.19 -20.47
C SER A 34 19.49 3.66 -20.50
N ALA A 35 20.38 3.04 -19.71
CA ALA A 35 20.47 1.58 -19.58
C ALA A 35 19.16 0.93 -19.06
N TYR A 36 18.32 1.71 -18.36
CA TYR A 36 17.07 1.24 -17.76
C TYR A 36 15.82 1.74 -18.50
N HIS A 37 15.96 2.37 -19.67
CA HIS A 37 14.81 2.89 -20.44
C HIS A 37 13.85 1.79 -20.94
N GLN A 38 14.29 0.53 -20.95
CA GLN A 38 13.39 -0.61 -21.23
C GLN A 38 12.45 -0.94 -20.05
N TYR A 39 12.68 -0.37 -18.86
CA TYR A 39 11.95 -0.64 -17.62
C TYR A 39 11.28 0.63 -17.06
N LEU A 40 10.95 1.60 -17.92
CA LEU A 40 10.37 2.88 -17.50
C LEU A 40 9.05 2.71 -16.74
N ASP A 41 8.31 1.67 -17.09
CA ASP A 41 7.07 1.26 -16.44
C ASP A 41 7.26 0.95 -14.94
N ILE A 42 8.40 0.36 -14.55
CA ILE A 42 8.73 0.07 -13.15
C ILE A 42 8.89 1.36 -12.32
N PHE A 43 9.25 2.47 -12.98
CA PHE A 43 9.41 3.77 -12.33
C PHE A 43 8.14 4.63 -12.37
N SER A 44 7.03 4.10 -12.91
CA SER A 44 5.73 4.77 -12.90
C SER A 44 5.19 4.89 -11.47
N LYS A 45 4.86 6.12 -11.05
CA LYS A 45 4.32 6.35 -9.71
C LYS A 45 2.92 5.77 -9.60
N VAL A 46 2.11 5.92 -10.67
CA VAL A 46 0.74 5.40 -10.71
C VAL A 46 0.73 3.88 -10.56
N LYS A 47 1.63 3.16 -11.24
CA LYS A 47 1.76 1.70 -11.10
C LYS A 47 2.25 1.31 -9.71
N ALA A 48 3.19 2.05 -9.14
CA ALA A 48 3.71 1.80 -7.80
C ALA A 48 2.68 2.04 -6.67
N GLU A 49 1.67 2.87 -6.90
CA GLU A 49 0.59 3.15 -5.94
C GLU A 49 -0.56 2.13 -5.98
N ARG A 50 -0.43 1.04 -6.73
CA ARG A 50 -1.40 -0.06 -6.80
C ARG A 50 -0.85 -1.30 -6.11
N ILE A 51 -1.73 -2.06 -5.44
CA ILE A 51 -1.34 -3.35 -4.86
C ILE A 51 -0.97 -4.31 -6.00
N SER A 52 0.16 -5.01 -5.85
CA SER A 52 0.52 -6.05 -6.80
C SER A 52 -0.52 -7.16 -6.78
N PRO A 53 -0.84 -7.76 -7.93
CA PRO A 53 -1.70 -8.94 -7.95
C PRO A 53 -1.17 -10.08 -7.11
N HIS A 54 -2.11 -10.92 -6.67
CA HIS A 54 -1.79 -12.19 -6.04
C HIS A 54 -0.89 -13.04 -6.94
N HIS A 55 0.18 -13.58 -6.37
CA HIS A 55 1.13 -14.43 -7.07
C HIS A 55 1.02 -15.87 -6.56
N ALA A 56 1.78 -16.80 -7.15
CA ALA A 56 1.82 -18.19 -6.70
C ALA A 56 2.27 -18.34 -5.22
N CYS A 57 2.91 -17.31 -4.66
CA CYS A 57 3.34 -17.24 -3.28
C CYS A 57 3.01 -15.85 -2.71
N ASP A 58 1.95 -15.77 -1.91
CA ASP A 58 1.64 -14.58 -1.13
C ASP A 58 2.32 -14.66 0.25
N HIS A 59 2.50 -13.50 0.89
CA HIS A 59 3.01 -13.46 2.25
C HIS A 59 1.99 -14.07 3.21
N HIS A 60 2.35 -15.21 3.82
CA HIS A 60 1.57 -15.86 4.84
C HIS A 60 2.24 -15.72 6.20
N ILE A 61 1.45 -15.33 7.21
CA ILE A 61 1.91 -15.26 8.60
C ILE A 61 1.43 -16.51 9.31
N GLU A 62 2.34 -17.46 9.52
CA GLU A 62 2.08 -18.65 10.35
C GLU A 62 2.07 -18.24 11.82
N LEU A 63 1.00 -18.63 12.54
CA LEU A 63 0.86 -18.35 13.96
C LEU A 63 1.33 -19.56 14.76
N GLU A 64 2.34 -19.36 15.62
CA GLU A 64 2.78 -20.38 16.59
C GLU A 64 2.12 -20.13 17.96
N GLY A 65 1.54 -21.17 18.55
CA GLY A 65 0.99 -21.13 19.91
C GLY A 65 -0.31 -20.34 20.08
N SER A 66 -0.41 -19.50 21.11
CA SER A 66 -1.64 -18.74 21.42
C SER A 66 -1.71 -17.41 20.67
N LEU A 67 -2.91 -17.01 20.25
CA LEU A 67 -3.12 -15.73 19.56
C LEU A 67 -2.59 -14.53 20.38
N PRO A 68 -1.99 -13.52 19.73
CA PRO A 68 -1.53 -12.33 20.43
C PRO A 68 -2.68 -11.60 21.13
N PRO A 69 -2.42 -10.95 22.28
CA PRO A 69 -3.40 -10.13 22.97
C PRO A 69 -3.80 -8.93 22.12
N VAL A 70 -4.97 -8.36 22.40
CA VAL A 70 -5.40 -7.10 21.78
C VAL A 70 -4.57 -5.98 22.40
N GLY A 71 -3.88 -5.19 21.57
CA GLY A 71 -3.05 -4.08 22.04
C GLY A 71 -3.88 -2.93 22.61
N VAL A 72 -3.28 -2.14 23.50
CA VAL A 72 -3.89 -0.92 24.04
C VAL A 72 -3.78 0.22 23.03
N ILE A 73 -4.86 0.97 22.82
CA ILE A 73 -4.85 2.11 21.90
C ILE A 73 -4.17 3.31 22.57
N TYR A 74 -3.10 3.83 21.98
CA TYR A 74 -2.43 5.03 22.45
C TYR A 74 -3.25 6.29 22.14
N SER A 75 -3.21 7.26 23.06
CA SER A 75 -3.82 8.57 22.81
C SER A 75 -2.96 9.36 21.82
N LEU A 76 -3.58 9.90 20.79
CA LEU A 76 -2.92 10.72 19.76
C LEU A 76 -3.23 12.20 20.01
N SER A 77 -2.25 13.06 19.74
CA SER A 77 -2.48 14.50 19.62
C SER A 77 -3.36 14.83 18.41
N ASN A 78 -3.85 16.07 18.33
CA ASN A 78 -4.66 16.51 17.18
C ASN A 78 -3.86 16.38 15.87
N GLN A 79 -2.59 16.78 15.86
CA GLN A 79 -1.72 16.71 14.69
C GLN A 79 -1.52 15.25 14.23
N GLU A 80 -1.28 14.33 15.17
CA GLU A 80 -1.12 12.90 14.87
C GLU A 80 -2.44 12.28 14.38
N SER A 81 -3.58 12.69 14.95
CA SER A 81 -4.90 12.22 14.53
C SER A 81 -5.24 12.64 13.11
N ASP A 82 -4.94 13.89 12.74
CA ASP A 82 -5.17 14.39 11.37
C ASP A 82 -4.23 13.70 10.38
N THR A 83 -2.97 13.46 10.78
CA THR A 83 -2.00 12.70 9.98
C THR A 83 -2.47 11.25 9.77
N LEU A 84 -2.99 10.61 10.82
CA LEU A 84 -3.52 9.25 10.75
C LEU A 84 -4.71 9.15 9.79
N ARG A 85 -5.65 10.11 9.87
CA ARG A 85 -6.81 10.14 8.96
C ARG A 85 -6.40 10.31 7.50
N ALA A 86 -5.46 11.22 7.23
CA ALA A 86 -4.93 11.43 5.89
C ALA A 86 -4.26 10.16 5.36
N TYR A 87 -3.41 9.53 6.18
CA TYR A 87 -2.76 8.26 5.82
C TYR A 87 -3.79 7.17 5.51
N ILE A 88 -4.80 6.99 6.37
CA ILE A 88 -5.82 5.96 6.15
C ILE A 88 -6.58 6.22 4.86
N SER A 89 -7.04 7.45 4.62
CA SER A 89 -7.76 7.80 3.38
C SER A 89 -6.92 7.48 2.15
N GLU A 90 -5.67 7.97 2.12
CA GLU A 90 -4.77 7.77 0.99
C GLU A 90 -4.48 6.28 0.72
N ASN A 91 -4.26 5.47 1.76
CA ASN A 91 -3.95 4.05 1.58
C ASN A 91 -5.18 3.20 1.27
N VAL A 92 -6.38 3.63 1.68
CA VAL A 92 -7.65 3.03 1.24
C VAL A 92 -7.90 3.33 -0.22
N ASP A 93 -7.71 4.58 -0.65
CA ASP A 93 -7.90 5.00 -2.04
C ASP A 93 -6.91 4.28 -2.99
N LYS A 94 -5.68 4.01 -2.52
CA LYS A 94 -4.66 3.21 -3.23
C LYS A 94 -4.94 1.69 -3.20
N GLY A 95 -5.84 1.22 -2.33
CA GLY A 95 -6.09 -0.19 -2.11
C GLY A 95 -5.00 -0.94 -1.34
N PHE A 96 -4.07 -0.23 -0.69
CA PHE A 96 -3.03 -0.83 0.15
C PHE A 96 -3.59 -1.37 1.47
N ILE A 97 -4.65 -0.76 1.99
CA ILE A 97 -5.36 -1.22 3.19
C ILE A 97 -6.87 -1.18 2.96
N TRP A 98 -7.61 -1.97 3.72
CA TRP A 98 -9.07 -1.97 3.71
C TRP A 98 -9.62 -2.14 5.14
N PRO A 99 -10.87 -1.71 5.40
CA PRO A 99 -11.52 -1.98 6.67
C PRO A 99 -11.60 -3.48 6.95
N SER A 100 -11.17 -3.91 8.14
CA SER A 100 -11.26 -5.31 8.57
C SER A 100 -12.14 -5.46 9.80
N SER A 101 -12.78 -6.62 9.94
CA SER A 101 -13.56 -7.03 11.12
C SER A 101 -12.78 -7.98 12.04
N SER A 102 -11.44 -7.91 11.99
CA SER A 102 -10.57 -8.77 12.78
C SER A 102 -10.81 -8.59 14.28
N SER A 103 -10.77 -9.69 15.04
CA SER A 103 -10.75 -9.65 16.51
C SER A 103 -9.41 -9.17 17.08
N LYS A 104 -8.42 -8.95 16.21
CA LYS A 104 -7.04 -8.55 16.54
C LYS A 104 -6.74 -7.19 15.92
N GLY A 105 -6.10 -6.34 16.70
CA GLY A 105 -5.61 -5.04 16.26
C GLY A 105 -4.33 -4.69 17.02
N ALA A 106 -3.41 -4.04 16.31
CA ALA A 106 -2.21 -3.45 16.86
C ALA A 106 -2.37 -1.92 16.94
N PRO A 107 -1.85 -1.26 17.97
CA PRO A 107 -1.91 0.18 18.05
C PRO A 107 -0.95 0.82 17.06
N VAL A 108 -1.22 2.10 16.76
CA VAL A 108 -0.37 2.94 15.92
C VAL A 108 0.18 4.10 16.73
N PHE A 109 1.41 4.49 16.42
CA PHE A 109 2.06 5.67 16.99
C PHE A 109 2.90 6.36 15.92
N PHE A 110 3.41 7.55 16.24
CA PHE A 110 4.19 8.35 15.29
C PHE A 110 5.61 8.59 15.77
N VAL A 111 6.55 8.47 14.84
CA VAL A 111 7.95 8.84 15.03
C VAL A 111 8.27 10.08 14.21
N LYS A 112 8.97 11.05 14.80
CA LYS A 112 9.41 12.25 14.10
C LYS A 112 10.56 11.92 13.15
N LYS A 113 10.38 12.28 11.88
CA LYS A 113 11.41 12.24 10.84
C LYS A 113 12.37 13.42 10.99
N LYS A 114 13.54 13.32 10.35
CA LYS A 114 14.57 14.38 10.35
C LYS A 114 14.10 15.69 9.71
N ASP A 115 13.17 15.60 8.75
CA ASP A 115 12.55 16.73 8.05
C ASP A 115 11.42 17.40 8.86
N GLY A 116 11.13 16.89 10.07
CA GLY A 116 10.03 17.37 10.92
C GLY A 116 8.68 16.72 10.65
N GLY A 117 8.57 15.85 9.63
CA GLY A 117 7.37 15.08 9.35
C GLY A 117 7.12 13.97 10.38
N LEU A 118 5.92 13.40 10.35
CA LEU A 118 5.54 12.23 11.16
C LEU A 118 5.58 10.96 10.31
N CYS A 119 6.12 9.87 10.85
CA CYS A 119 6.08 8.54 10.27
C CYS A 119 5.14 7.67 11.10
N LEU A 120 4.14 7.06 10.46
CA LEU A 120 3.26 6.10 11.10
C LEU A 120 4.04 4.80 11.36
N CYS A 121 3.92 4.28 12.59
CA CYS A 121 4.45 2.99 13.00
C CYS A 121 3.32 2.15 13.60
N VAL A 122 3.24 0.89 13.19
CA VAL A 122 2.40 -0.13 13.81
C VAL A 122 3.29 -0.87 14.82
N ASP A 123 2.81 -1.00 16.06
CA ASP A 123 3.51 -1.71 17.15
C ASP A 123 3.42 -3.24 16.98
#